data_AF-A0A133UIN1-F1
#
_entry.id   AF-A0A133UIN1-F1
#
_cell.length_a   1.000
_cell.length_b   1.000
_cell.length_c   1.000
_cell.angle_alpha   90.00
_cell.angle_beta   90.00
_cell.angle_gamma   90.00
#
_symmetry.space_group_name_H-M   'P 1'
#
loop_
_entity.id
_entity.type
_entity.pdbx_description
1 polymer ?
#
loop_
_entity_poly.entity_id
_entity_poly.type
_entity_poly.pdbx_seq_one_letter_code
_entity_poly.pdbx_strand_id
1 'polypeptide(L)'
;MSNGKGMPRGLDFYRKWSQGSWAEEKLKEAINRTKDYSAYQYGPSRGEPFHTIEEFEKYNQEYSRKEDKFGKRPDLLVFNDSTIEDFSIEDKETLNELEEISDSKAEEVISSSSGGIEVETSIWKIEKRRRNGKSLSMTVKKEDYEPLTSWREQWNVPIFVVQIFFDEAYIMPFKNIEDPVEKKEENPQTSISGFYRRTDSNTGKITYFADVLEFEGVERIGEFVEFPEIDARFLERDDGKVVPYVAFKEGKLNITTTLENFFE
;
A
#
# COMPACT_ATOMS: atom_id res chain seq x y z
N MET A 1 -11.12 -35.11 -7.60
CA MET A 1 -11.73 -34.34 -6.49
C MET A 1 -10.71 -33.31 -6.07
N SER A 2 -10.77 -32.11 -6.64
CA SER A 2 -9.81 -31.05 -6.32
C SER A 2 -10.14 -30.50 -4.92
N ASN A 3 -9.14 -30.49 -4.06
CA ASN A 3 -9.22 -29.82 -2.77
C ASN A 3 -9.50 -28.33 -3.03
N GLY A 4 -10.68 -27.88 -2.60
CA GLY A 4 -11.03 -26.47 -2.60
C GLY A 4 -9.98 -25.70 -1.80
N LYS A 5 -9.15 -24.93 -2.49
CA LYS A 5 -8.45 -23.79 -1.87
C LYS A 5 -9.54 -22.85 -1.38
N GLY A 6 -9.75 -22.85 -0.06
CA GLY A 6 -10.82 -22.10 0.57
C GLY A 6 -10.74 -20.62 0.22
N MET A 7 -11.82 -20.12 -0.38
CA MET A 7 -12.16 -18.71 -0.54
C MET A 7 -11.86 -17.94 0.77
N PRO A 8 -11.37 -16.68 0.71
CA PRO A 8 -11.02 -15.91 1.91
C PRO A 8 -12.17 -15.94 2.91
N ARG A 9 -11.87 -16.37 4.14
CA ARG A 9 -12.86 -16.48 5.21
C ARG A 9 -13.30 -15.08 5.64
N GLY A 10 -14.50 -14.70 5.24
CA GLY A 10 -15.31 -13.69 5.94
C GLY A 10 -15.39 -12.32 5.25
N LEU A 11 -16.47 -11.61 5.59
CA LEU A 11 -16.81 -10.22 5.27
C LEU A 11 -15.62 -9.24 5.34
N ASP A 12 -14.64 -9.58 6.18
CA ASP A 12 -13.42 -8.82 6.46
C ASP A 12 -12.46 -8.69 5.27
N PHE A 13 -12.39 -9.71 4.39
CA PHE A 13 -11.47 -9.64 3.24
C PHE A 13 -11.91 -8.55 2.26
N TYR A 14 -13.16 -8.58 1.82
CA TYR A 14 -13.70 -7.63 0.84
C TYR A 14 -13.63 -6.19 1.34
N ARG A 15 -13.91 -5.97 2.63
CA ARG A 15 -13.68 -4.66 3.26
C ARG A 15 -12.23 -4.23 3.15
N LYS A 16 -11.28 -5.08 3.56
CA LYS A 16 -9.84 -4.74 3.56
C LYS A 16 -9.33 -4.47 2.15
N TRP A 17 -9.76 -5.27 1.18
CA TRP A 17 -9.43 -5.05 -0.22
C TRP A 17 -10.00 -3.73 -0.74
N SER A 18 -11.27 -3.42 -0.46
CA SER A 18 -11.89 -2.16 -0.92
C SER A 18 -11.25 -0.95 -0.27
N GLN A 19 -10.93 -1.05 1.02
CA GLN A 19 -10.21 -0.01 1.73
C GLN A 19 -8.78 0.19 1.18
N GLY A 20 -8.09 -0.90 0.84
CA GLY A 20 -6.76 -0.88 0.22
C GLY A 20 -6.77 -0.15 -1.12
N SER A 21 -7.65 -0.58 -2.03
CA SER A 21 -7.81 0.04 -3.35
C SER A 21 -8.11 1.54 -3.25
N TRP A 22 -9.10 1.89 -2.42
CA TRP A 22 -9.47 3.29 -2.19
C TRP A 22 -8.29 4.11 -1.66
N ALA A 23 -7.51 3.58 -0.71
CA ALA A 23 -6.39 4.29 -0.12
C ALA A 23 -5.24 4.53 -1.13
N GLU A 24 -4.90 3.52 -1.95
CA GLU A 24 -3.93 3.66 -3.04
C GLU A 24 -4.36 4.77 -4.01
N GLU A 25 -5.61 4.73 -4.45
CA GLU A 25 -6.18 5.70 -5.37
C GLU A 25 -6.14 7.12 -4.78
N LYS A 26 -6.64 7.30 -3.55
CA LYS A 26 -6.66 8.62 -2.91
C LYS A 26 -5.27 9.18 -2.65
N LEU A 27 -4.28 8.32 -2.36
CA LEU A 27 -2.88 8.74 -2.22
C LEU A 27 -2.30 9.17 -3.56
N LYS A 28 -2.46 8.35 -4.61
CA LYS A 28 -2.02 8.66 -5.98
C LYS A 28 -2.60 9.99 -6.45
N GLU A 29 -3.91 10.18 -6.31
CA GLU A 29 -4.55 11.44 -6.66
C GLU A 29 -4.03 12.63 -5.83
N ALA A 30 -3.71 12.42 -4.55
CA ALA A 30 -3.19 13.48 -3.69
C ALA A 30 -1.79 13.93 -4.13
N ILE A 31 -0.92 12.98 -4.48
CA ILE A 31 0.41 13.27 -5.04
C ILE A 31 0.24 14.00 -6.38
N ASN A 32 -0.60 13.52 -7.29
CA ASN A 32 -0.79 14.11 -8.63
C ASN A 32 -1.49 15.48 -8.62
N ARG A 33 -1.99 15.93 -7.46
CA ARG A 33 -2.48 17.30 -7.25
C ARG A 33 -1.39 18.26 -6.78
N THR A 34 -0.24 17.74 -6.37
CA THR A 34 0.94 18.57 -6.09
C THR A 34 1.53 19.11 -7.39
N LYS A 35 2.51 20.01 -7.30
CA LYS A 35 3.02 20.73 -8.48
C LYS A 35 4.21 20.06 -9.14
N ASP A 36 4.96 19.28 -8.38
CA ASP A 36 6.31 18.88 -8.75
C ASP A 36 6.46 17.34 -8.80
N TYR A 37 5.41 16.60 -8.44
CA TYR A 37 5.44 15.15 -8.37
C TYR A 37 4.18 14.49 -8.94
N SER A 38 4.42 13.40 -9.66
CA SER A 38 3.40 12.50 -10.19
C SER A 38 3.65 11.06 -9.76
N ALA A 39 2.58 10.38 -9.34
CA ALA A 39 2.52 8.99 -8.96
C ALA A 39 1.76 8.15 -10.01
N TYR A 40 2.34 6.99 -10.31
CA TYR A 40 1.82 6.00 -11.25
C TYR A 40 1.64 4.65 -10.57
N GLN A 41 0.62 3.91 -11.00
CA GLN A 41 0.39 2.55 -10.50
C GLN A 41 1.51 1.65 -11.04
N TYR A 42 2.09 0.81 -10.18
CA TYR A 42 3.18 -0.08 -10.56
C TYR A 42 2.98 -1.51 -10.08
N GLY A 43 2.61 -1.67 -8.81
CA GLY A 43 2.10 -2.91 -8.28
C GLY A 43 0.70 -3.22 -8.83
N PRO A 44 0.26 -4.48 -8.81
CA PRO A 44 -1.06 -4.85 -9.31
C PRO A 44 -2.15 -4.04 -8.59
N SER A 45 -2.96 -3.31 -9.34
CA SER A 45 -4.00 -2.44 -8.77
C SER A 45 -5.01 -3.28 -8.01
N ARG A 46 -5.46 -2.77 -6.85
CA ARG A 46 -6.55 -3.41 -6.14
C ARG A 46 -7.87 -3.30 -6.91
N GLY A 47 -8.17 -2.20 -7.63
CA GLY A 47 -9.28 -2.11 -8.58
C GLY A 47 -10.65 -1.67 -8.00
N GLU A 48 -11.67 -1.59 -8.87
CA GLU A 48 -13.05 -1.16 -8.54
C GLU A 48 -13.85 -2.23 -7.80
N PRO A 49 -14.74 -1.87 -6.84
CA PRO A 49 -15.49 -2.84 -6.06
C PRO A 49 -16.35 -3.79 -6.92
N PHE A 50 -16.12 -5.09 -6.75
CA PHE A 50 -16.76 -6.14 -7.53
C PHE A 50 -18.29 -6.18 -7.39
N HIS A 51 -18.96 -6.54 -8.48
CA HIS A 51 -20.41 -6.73 -8.53
C HIS A 51 -20.78 -8.21 -8.48
N THR A 52 -19.89 -9.10 -8.91
CA THR A 52 -20.09 -10.55 -8.87
C THR A 52 -18.89 -11.30 -8.26
N ILE A 53 -19.11 -12.54 -7.86
CA ILE A 53 -18.02 -13.41 -7.36
C ILE A 53 -17.11 -13.84 -8.49
N GLU A 54 -17.65 -14.01 -9.70
CA GLU A 54 -16.85 -14.35 -10.87
C GLU A 54 -15.84 -13.24 -11.20
N GLU A 55 -16.25 -11.97 -11.13
CA GLU A 55 -15.35 -10.81 -11.28
C GLU A 55 -14.23 -10.84 -10.23
N PHE A 56 -14.58 -11.11 -8.98
CA PHE A 56 -13.62 -11.21 -7.90
C PHE A 56 -12.62 -12.37 -8.09
N GLU A 57 -13.10 -13.54 -8.48
CA GLU A 57 -12.25 -14.70 -8.73
C GLU A 57 -11.31 -14.48 -9.92
N LYS A 58 -11.80 -13.85 -11.00
CA LYS A 58 -10.97 -13.43 -12.13
C LYS A 58 -9.89 -12.46 -11.70
N TYR A 59 -10.27 -11.42 -10.97
CA TYR A 59 -9.34 -10.43 -10.43
C TYR A 59 -8.25 -11.09 -9.56
N ASN A 60 -8.60 -11.95 -8.61
CA ASN A 60 -7.59 -12.62 -7.77
C ASN A 60 -6.66 -13.51 -8.59
N GLN A 61 -7.19 -14.20 -9.60
CA GLN A 61 -6.37 -15.01 -10.49
C GLN A 61 -5.39 -14.14 -11.29
N GLU A 62 -5.83 -12.97 -11.76
CA GLU A 62 -4.97 -12.02 -12.46
C GLU A 62 -3.94 -11.40 -11.52
N TYR A 63 -4.34 -10.97 -10.33
CA TYR A 63 -3.44 -10.46 -9.29
C TYR A 63 -2.34 -11.47 -8.95
N SER A 64 -2.71 -12.71 -8.61
CA SER A 64 -1.73 -13.76 -8.33
C SER A 64 -0.84 -14.08 -9.53
N ARG A 65 -1.38 -14.06 -10.76
CA ARG A 65 -0.56 -14.25 -11.97
C ARG A 65 0.43 -13.11 -12.17
N LYS A 66 0.03 -11.86 -11.92
CA LYS A 66 0.92 -10.69 -12.01
C LYS A 66 2.03 -10.76 -10.95
N GLU A 67 1.67 -11.09 -9.72
CA GLU A 67 2.62 -11.28 -8.62
C GLU A 67 3.60 -12.45 -8.90
N ASP A 68 3.11 -13.58 -9.42
CA ASP A 68 3.97 -14.70 -9.85
C ASP A 68 4.89 -14.34 -11.03
N LYS A 69 4.39 -13.50 -11.96
CA LYS A 69 5.11 -13.11 -13.18
C LYS A 69 6.16 -12.04 -12.94
N PHE A 70 5.85 -11.06 -12.11
CA PHE A 70 6.68 -9.87 -11.90
C PHE A 70 7.39 -9.86 -10.55
N GLY A 71 7.01 -10.74 -9.62
CA GLY A 71 7.42 -10.65 -8.23
C GLY A 71 6.64 -9.56 -7.47
N LYS A 72 7.01 -9.37 -6.21
CA LYS A 72 6.49 -8.25 -5.40
C LYS A 72 7.06 -6.94 -5.91
N ARG A 73 6.18 -5.96 -6.10
CA ARG A 73 6.49 -4.57 -6.43
C ARG A 73 5.87 -3.66 -5.36
N PRO A 74 6.42 -2.46 -5.11
CA PRO A 74 5.68 -1.38 -4.48
C PRO A 74 4.40 -1.08 -5.25
N ASP A 75 3.36 -0.63 -4.55
CA ASP A 75 2.07 -0.30 -5.15
C ASP A 75 2.19 0.85 -6.18
N LEU A 76 2.93 1.92 -5.87
CA LEU A 76 3.12 3.10 -6.73
C LEU A 76 4.60 3.39 -7.02
N LEU A 77 4.88 4.04 -8.14
CA LEU A 77 6.13 4.77 -8.40
C LEU A 77 5.87 6.28 -8.45
N VAL A 78 6.74 7.06 -7.83
CA VAL A 78 6.68 8.53 -7.80
C VAL A 78 7.83 9.10 -8.60
N PHE A 79 7.56 10.17 -9.34
CA PHE A 79 8.51 10.85 -10.20
C PHE A 79 8.43 12.35 -9.95
N ASN A 80 9.58 13.02 -9.96
CA ASN A 80 9.60 14.46 -10.17
C ASN A 80 9.10 14.76 -11.59
N ASP A 81 8.22 15.75 -11.73
CA ASP A 81 7.61 16.09 -13.02
C ASP A 81 8.67 16.53 -14.05
N SER A 82 9.79 17.13 -13.64
CA SER A 82 10.88 17.47 -14.56
C SER A 82 11.54 16.23 -15.17
N THR A 83 11.60 15.11 -14.43
CA THR A 83 12.11 13.84 -14.95
C THR A 83 11.18 13.30 -16.04
N ILE A 84 9.86 13.42 -15.85
CA ILE A 84 8.87 13.00 -16.85
C ILE A 84 8.94 13.89 -18.11
N GLU A 85 9.20 15.18 -17.96
CA GLU A 85 9.36 16.08 -19.11
C GLU A 85 10.46 15.59 -20.07
N ASP A 86 11.59 15.15 -19.51
CA ASP A 86 12.76 14.65 -20.23
C ASP A 86 12.59 13.23 -20.82
N PHE A 87 11.55 12.48 -20.43
CA PHE A 87 11.29 11.14 -20.96
C PHE A 87 11.06 11.13 -22.47
N SER A 88 11.57 10.09 -23.12
CA SER A 88 11.26 9.81 -24.52
C SER A 88 9.77 9.48 -24.72
N ILE A 89 9.33 9.40 -25.98
CA ILE A 89 7.95 8.98 -26.28
C ILE A 89 7.71 7.55 -25.77
N GLU A 90 8.69 6.65 -25.94
CA GLU A 90 8.61 5.25 -25.52
C GLU A 90 8.56 5.12 -23.99
N ASP A 91 9.32 5.94 -23.26
CA ASP A 91 9.27 5.98 -21.79
C ASP A 91 7.93 6.50 -21.27
N LYS A 92 7.35 7.50 -21.94
CA LYS A 92 6.01 8.00 -21.62
C LYS A 92 4.92 6.97 -21.89
N GLU A 93 5.05 6.17 -22.95
CA GLU A 93 4.15 5.03 -23.21
C GLU A 93 4.31 3.96 -22.12
N THR A 94 5.56 3.59 -21.80
CA THR A 94 5.93 2.66 -20.73
C THR A 94 5.37 3.08 -19.37
N LEU A 95 5.48 4.37 -19.03
CA LEU A 95 4.96 4.97 -17.80
C LEU A 95 3.43 4.76 -17.65
N ASN A 96 2.68 4.80 -18.74
CA ASN A 96 1.23 4.58 -18.73
C ASN A 96 0.83 3.10 -18.65
N GLU A 97 1.76 2.17 -18.89
CA GLU A 97 1.53 0.72 -18.90
C GLU A 97 2.28 -0.03 -17.78
N LEU A 98 2.87 0.68 -16.81
CA LEU A 98 3.75 0.14 -15.76
C LEU A 98 3.22 -1.11 -15.05
N GLU A 99 1.91 -1.16 -14.79
CA GLU A 99 1.27 -2.30 -14.12
C GLU A 99 1.27 -3.58 -14.99
N GLU A 100 1.28 -3.45 -16.31
CA GLU A 100 1.11 -4.56 -17.26
C GLU A 100 2.41 -5.06 -17.88
N ILE A 101 3.46 -4.25 -17.81
CA ILE A 101 4.78 -4.55 -18.39
C ILE A 101 5.73 -5.16 -17.36
N SER A 102 6.68 -5.96 -17.83
CA SER A 102 7.74 -6.54 -16.98
C SER A 102 8.78 -5.49 -16.60
N ASP A 103 9.43 -5.68 -15.46
CA ASP A 103 10.43 -4.71 -15.00
C ASP A 103 11.60 -4.53 -15.97
N SER A 104 12.01 -5.60 -16.65
CA SER A 104 13.07 -5.54 -17.67
C SER A 104 12.72 -4.64 -18.87
N LYS A 105 11.45 -4.38 -19.13
CA LYS A 105 11.00 -3.44 -20.18
C LYS A 105 10.83 -2.03 -19.65
N ALA A 106 10.69 -1.88 -18.34
CA ALA A 106 10.49 -0.61 -17.67
C ALA A 106 11.75 -0.16 -16.92
N GLU A 107 12.91 -0.79 -17.14
CA GLU A 107 14.13 -0.58 -16.36
C GLU A 107 14.55 0.89 -16.30
N GLU A 108 14.52 1.60 -17.44
CA GLU A 108 14.86 3.02 -17.51
C GLU A 108 13.86 3.90 -16.74
N VAL A 109 12.56 3.61 -16.90
CA VAL A 109 11.49 4.31 -16.17
C VAL A 109 11.58 4.04 -14.66
N ILE A 110 11.75 2.79 -14.24
CA ILE A 110 11.88 2.41 -12.82
C ILE A 110 13.09 3.12 -12.20
N SER A 111 14.25 3.05 -12.85
CA SER A 111 15.50 3.62 -12.34
C SER A 111 15.47 5.15 -12.26
N SER A 112 14.59 5.80 -13.04
CA SER A 112 14.38 7.24 -13.03
C SER A 112 13.35 7.71 -12.00
N SER A 113 12.66 6.79 -11.31
CA SER A 113 11.69 7.14 -10.28
C SER A 113 12.37 7.71 -9.03
N SER A 114 11.72 8.68 -8.41
CA SER A 114 12.17 9.28 -7.14
C SER A 114 11.94 8.33 -5.96
N GLY A 115 11.02 7.38 -6.09
CA GLY A 115 10.80 6.33 -5.10
C GLY A 115 9.58 5.45 -5.39
N GLY A 116 9.58 4.25 -4.83
CA GLY A 116 8.40 3.40 -4.74
C GLY A 116 7.60 3.67 -3.46
N ILE A 117 6.28 3.52 -3.51
CA ILE A 117 5.41 3.57 -2.33
C ILE A 117 4.69 2.24 -2.14
N GLU A 118 4.78 1.66 -0.94
CA GLU A 118 3.89 0.61 -0.46
C GLU A 118 2.78 1.23 0.39
N VAL A 119 1.52 0.99 0.04
CA VAL A 119 0.35 1.58 0.71
C VAL A 119 -0.27 0.57 1.67
N GLU A 120 -0.32 0.95 2.95
CA GLU A 120 -0.96 0.19 4.02
C GLU A 120 -2.13 0.96 4.62
N THR A 121 -3.14 0.25 5.11
CA THR A 121 -4.41 0.89 5.50
C THR A 121 -4.90 0.53 6.90
N SER A 122 -5.64 1.46 7.50
CA SER A 122 -6.22 1.32 8.84
C SER A 122 -7.53 2.08 8.94
N ILE A 123 -8.60 1.41 9.38
CA ILE A 123 -9.94 2.03 9.53
C ILE A 123 -10.04 2.98 10.74
N TRP A 124 -8.97 3.12 11.51
CA TRP A 124 -8.96 3.95 12.70
C TRP A 124 -8.86 5.43 12.35
N LYS A 125 -9.59 6.27 13.09
CA LYS A 125 -9.34 7.70 13.18
C LYS A 125 -8.21 7.96 14.16
N ILE A 126 -7.07 8.44 13.68
CA ILE A 126 -5.87 8.65 14.48
C ILE A 126 -6.06 9.82 15.45
N GLU A 127 -6.74 10.90 15.03
CA GLU A 127 -6.96 12.09 15.85
C GLU A 127 -7.73 11.70 17.13
N LYS A 128 -8.79 10.91 16.97
CA LYS A 128 -9.58 10.39 18.09
C LYS A 128 -8.78 9.43 18.97
N ARG A 129 -7.88 8.63 18.41
CA ARG A 129 -7.02 7.72 19.19
C ARG A 129 -6.03 8.50 20.04
N ARG A 130 -5.35 9.50 19.46
CA ARG A 130 -4.41 10.38 20.16
C ARG A 130 -5.08 11.13 21.31
N ARG A 131 -6.28 11.70 21.10
CA ARG A 131 -7.07 12.34 22.18
C ARG A 131 -7.37 11.42 23.36
N ASN A 132 -7.42 10.11 23.12
CA ASN A 132 -7.63 9.09 24.16
C ASN A 132 -6.32 8.54 24.73
N GLY A 133 -5.18 9.18 24.48
CA GLY A 133 -3.86 8.75 24.95
C GLY A 133 -3.39 7.43 24.32
N LYS A 134 -3.88 7.08 23.13
CA LYS A 134 -3.50 5.87 22.40
C LYS A 134 -2.87 6.25 21.07
N SER A 135 -1.69 5.72 20.80
CA SER A 135 -1.07 5.85 19.49
C SER A 135 -1.55 4.75 18.53
N LEU A 136 -1.25 4.94 17.25
CA LEU A 136 -1.40 3.95 16.18
C LEU A 136 -0.03 3.77 15.53
N SER A 137 0.09 2.78 14.65
CA SER A 137 1.35 2.46 14.02
C SER A 137 1.17 2.31 12.51
N MET A 138 2.21 2.66 11.77
CA MET A 138 2.44 2.17 10.43
C MET A 138 2.77 0.68 10.51
N THR A 139 2.38 -0.09 9.49
CA THR A 139 2.59 -1.54 9.48
C THR A 139 3.37 -1.98 8.27
N VAL A 140 4.25 -2.98 8.45
CA VAL A 140 4.85 -3.74 7.35
C VAL A 140 4.70 -5.22 7.68
N LYS A 141 4.13 -6.00 6.76
CA LYS A 141 3.97 -7.44 6.97
C LYS A 141 5.29 -8.15 6.69
N LYS A 142 5.57 -9.22 7.45
CA LYS A 142 6.82 -9.97 7.27
C LYS A 142 6.91 -10.59 5.87
N GLU A 143 5.78 -11.02 5.31
CA GLU A 143 5.74 -11.56 3.94
C GLU A 143 6.13 -10.54 2.86
N ASP A 144 5.93 -9.26 3.10
CA ASP A 144 6.26 -8.18 2.16
C ASP A 144 7.70 -7.66 2.35
N TYR A 145 8.30 -7.87 3.53
CA TYR A 145 9.61 -7.30 3.88
C TYR A 145 10.75 -7.77 2.97
N GLU A 146 11.02 -9.08 2.89
CA GLU A 146 12.15 -9.60 2.09
C GLU A 146 12.00 -9.31 0.57
N PRO A 147 10.82 -9.48 -0.03
CA PRO A 147 10.63 -9.14 -1.44
C PRO A 147 10.80 -7.64 -1.74
N LEU A 148 10.31 -6.74 -0.87
CA LEU A 148 10.49 -5.30 -1.04
C LEU A 148 11.96 -4.88 -0.85
N THR A 149 12.68 -5.48 0.11
CA THR A 149 14.14 -5.28 0.23
C THR A 149 14.85 -5.68 -1.06
N SER A 150 14.51 -6.85 -1.60
CA SER A 150 15.13 -7.35 -2.84
C SER A 150 14.85 -6.42 -4.04
N TRP A 151 13.62 -5.94 -4.17
CA TRP A 151 13.25 -4.97 -5.21
C TRP A 151 14.03 -3.66 -5.06
N ARG A 152 14.10 -3.11 -3.84
CA ARG A 152 14.83 -1.88 -3.52
C ARG A 152 16.31 -1.98 -3.89
N GLU A 153 16.93 -3.11 -3.56
CA GLU A 153 18.34 -3.38 -3.86
C GLU A 153 18.61 -3.60 -5.34
N GLN A 154 17.71 -4.28 -6.04
CA GLN A 154 17.82 -4.54 -7.48
C GLN A 154 17.80 -3.23 -8.29
N TRP A 155 16.88 -2.33 -7.98
CA TRP A 155 16.69 -1.09 -8.75
C TRP A 155 17.44 0.10 -8.19
N ASN A 156 17.97 -0.01 -6.97
CA ASN A 156 18.58 1.10 -6.23
C ASN A 156 17.65 2.34 -6.12
N VAL A 157 16.34 2.08 -6.03
CA VAL A 157 15.28 3.07 -5.87
C VAL A 157 14.76 2.98 -4.44
N PRO A 158 14.65 4.09 -3.68
CA PRO A 158 14.13 4.05 -2.31
C PRO A 158 12.65 3.63 -2.29
N ILE A 159 12.25 2.90 -1.26
CA ILE A 159 10.85 2.58 -0.98
C ILE A 159 10.39 3.37 0.24
N PHE A 160 9.17 3.89 0.19
CA PHE A 160 8.46 4.50 1.30
C PHE A 160 7.22 3.68 1.64
N VAL A 161 6.96 3.50 2.92
CA VAL A 161 5.68 2.93 3.37
C VAL A 161 4.77 4.11 3.68
N VAL A 162 3.54 4.08 3.16
CA VAL A 162 2.51 5.07 3.50
C VAL A 162 1.36 4.38 4.19
N GLN A 163 1.11 4.75 5.45
CA GLN A 163 0.00 4.27 6.24
C GLN A 163 -1.15 5.27 6.14
N ILE A 164 -2.23 4.88 5.46
CA ILE A 164 -3.47 5.64 5.37
C ILE A 164 -4.39 5.24 6.52
N PHE A 165 -4.65 6.18 7.42
CA PHE A 165 -5.71 6.12 8.42
C PHE A 165 -7.00 6.73 7.85
N PHE A 166 -8.10 6.66 8.61
CA PHE A 166 -9.38 7.18 8.14
C PHE A 166 -9.40 8.71 7.99
N ASP A 167 -8.53 9.42 8.71
CA ASP A 167 -8.47 10.88 8.81
C ASP A 167 -7.10 11.48 8.43
N GLU A 168 -6.00 10.73 8.56
CA GLU A 168 -4.64 11.21 8.26
C GLU A 168 -3.81 10.15 7.52
N ALA A 169 -2.73 10.58 6.89
CA ALA A 169 -1.75 9.73 6.22
C ALA A 169 -0.34 9.96 6.82
N TYR A 170 0.40 8.87 6.99
CA TYR A 170 1.77 8.88 7.50
C TYR A 170 2.72 8.20 6.54
N ILE A 171 3.95 8.71 6.41
CA ILE A 171 5.00 8.19 5.56
C ILE A 171 6.26 7.88 6.38
N MET A 172 7.00 6.87 5.96
CA MET A 172 8.35 6.58 6.44
C MET A 172 9.19 5.93 5.35
N PRO A 173 10.51 6.21 5.27
CA PRO A 173 11.40 5.41 4.46
C PRO A 173 11.37 3.94 4.92
N PHE A 174 11.18 3.00 4.00
CA PHE A 174 11.19 1.56 4.29
C PHE A 174 12.52 1.12 4.92
N LYS A 175 13.63 1.74 4.50
CA LYS A 175 14.96 1.51 5.07
C LYS A 175 15.01 1.69 6.59
N ASN A 176 14.19 2.59 7.15
CA ASN A 176 14.21 2.86 8.60
C ASN A 176 13.78 1.65 9.44
N ILE A 177 13.04 0.69 8.87
CA ILE A 177 12.64 -0.52 9.60
C ILE A 177 13.63 -1.67 9.48
N GLU A 178 14.63 -1.61 8.60
CA GLU A 178 15.52 -2.76 8.35
C GLU A 178 16.29 -3.19 9.60
N ASP A 179 17.00 -2.24 10.22
CA ASP A 179 17.72 -2.43 11.49
C ASP A 179 16.78 -2.92 12.64
N PRO A 180 15.62 -2.30 12.89
CA PRO A 180 14.67 -2.80 13.87
C PRO A 180 14.11 -4.20 13.59
N VAL A 181 13.83 -4.52 12.32
CA VAL A 181 13.35 -5.84 11.90
C VAL A 181 14.41 -6.90 12.20
N GLU A 182 15.65 -6.69 11.79
CA GLU A 182 16.76 -7.61 12.04
C GLU A 182 16.91 -7.91 13.54
N LYS A 183 17.00 -6.86 14.37
CA LYS A 183 17.11 -6.99 15.84
C LYS A 183 15.94 -7.74 16.48
N LYS A 184 14.72 -7.61 15.92
CA LYS A 184 13.52 -8.31 16.40
C LYS A 184 13.44 -9.75 15.92
N GLU A 185 13.99 -10.07 14.76
CA GLU A 185 14.05 -11.43 14.25
C GLU A 185 15.17 -12.24 14.93
N GLU A 186 16.29 -11.60 15.29
CA GLU A 186 17.32 -12.18 16.16
C GLU A 186 16.79 -12.45 17.58
N ASN A 187 16.13 -11.44 18.17
CA ASN A 187 15.53 -11.56 19.50
C ASN A 187 14.21 -10.77 19.57
N PRO A 188 13.04 -11.44 19.55
CA PRO A 188 11.73 -10.77 19.59
C PRO A 188 11.50 -9.86 20.81
N GLN A 189 12.24 -10.09 21.90
CA GLN A 189 12.14 -9.31 23.15
C GLN A 189 13.00 -8.04 23.15
N THR A 190 13.84 -7.80 22.14
CA THR A 190 14.65 -6.59 22.02
C THR A 190 13.77 -5.35 22.10
N SER A 191 14.04 -4.43 23.03
CA SER A 191 13.27 -3.19 23.14
C SER A 191 13.80 -2.16 22.14
N ILE A 192 12.90 -1.57 21.36
CA ILE A 192 13.18 -0.53 20.38
C ILE A 192 12.07 0.51 20.51
N SER A 193 12.42 1.79 20.71
CA SER A 193 11.44 2.87 20.91
C SER A 193 10.48 2.93 19.73
N GLY A 194 9.18 2.96 20.00
CA GLY A 194 8.15 3.02 18.96
C GLY A 194 8.08 1.81 18.01
N PHE A 195 8.86 0.74 18.18
CA PHE A 195 8.87 -0.38 17.24
C PHE A 195 8.58 -1.73 17.91
N TYR A 196 7.58 -2.44 17.39
CA TYR A 196 7.21 -3.75 17.91
C TYR A 196 6.73 -4.72 16.83
N ARG A 197 6.78 -6.01 17.16
CA ARG A 197 6.38 -7.12 16.30
C ARG A 197 5.19 -7.83 16.93
N ARG A 198 4.18 -8.18 16.14
CA ARG A 198 3.08 -9.06 16.59
C ARG A 198 2.91 -10.23 15.64
N THR A 199 2.49 -11.36 16.20
CA THR A 199 2.05 -12.54 15.45
C THR A 199 0.55 -12.66 15.62
N ASP A 200 -0.18 -12.67 14.50
CA ASP A 200 -1.63 -12.89 14.51
C ASP A 200 -1.93 -14.33 14.96
N SER A 201 -2.76 -14.48 15.99
CA SER A 201 -3.01 -15.78 16.63
C SER A 201 -3.77 -16.77 15.74
N ASN A 202 -4.49 -16.27 14.73
CA ASN A 202 -5.33 -17.11 13.87
C ASN A 202 -4.59 -17.58 12.62
N THR A 203 -3.73 -16.72 12.08
CA THR A 203 -3.03 -16.95 10.81
C THR A 203 -1.55 -17.26 10.99
N GLY A 204 -0.97 -16.94 12.16
CA GLY A 204 0.47 -17.02 12.39
C GLY A 204 1.28 -15.95 11.66
N LYS A 205 0.62 -15.05 10.91
CA LYS A 205 1.29 -13.98 10.16
C LYS A 205 1.93 -12.97 11.10
N ILE A 206 3.10 -12.48 10.71
CA ILE A 206 3.87 -11.53 11.49
C ILE A 206 3.74 -10.15 10.86
N THR A 207 3.57 -9.14 11.71
CA THR A 207 3.53 -7.74 11.28
C THR A 207 4.44 -6.93 12.19
N TYR A 208 5.24 -6.07 11.58
CA TYR A 208 6.05 -5.05 12.23
C TYR A 208 5.26 -3.76 12.32
N PHE A 209 5.38 -3.06 13.43
CA PHE A 209 4.63 -1.86 13.75
C PHE A 209 5.60 -0.76 14.14
N ALA A 210 5.56 0.35 13.40
CA ALA A 210 6.27 1.59 13.69
C ALA A 210 5.27 2.62 14.20
N ASP A 211 5.36 3.00 15.47
CA ASP A 211 4.46 3.94 16.12
C ASP A 211 4.59 5.34 15.50
N VAL A 212 3.46 5.91 15.13
CA VAL A 212 3.40 7.21 14.43
C VAL A 212 3.83 8.41 15.27
N LEU A 213 4.00 8.24 16.58
CA LEU A 213 4.45 9.30 17.49
C LEU A 213 5.83 9.04 18.09
N GLU A 214 6.22 7.77 18.21
CA GLU A 214 7.43 7.37 18.94
C GLU A 214 8.54 6.79 18.06
N PHE A 215 8.22 6.32 16.85
CA PHE A 215 9.22 5.77 15.94
C PHE A 215 9.85 6.87 15.09
N GLU A 216 11.19 6.89 15.06
CA GLU A 216 11.95 7.91 14.35
C GLU A 216 11.76 7.80 12.82
N GLY A 217 11.62 8.95 12.15
CA GLY A 217 11.43 9.04 10.70
C GLY A 217 10.02 8.71 10.21
N VAL A 218 9.04 8.61 11.12
CA VAL A 218 7.62 8.62 10.76
C VAL A 218 7.11 10.05 10.74
N GLU A 219 6.54 10.47 9.62
CA GLU A 219 6.05 11.83 9.42
C GLU A 219 4.62 11.83 8.87
N ARG A 220 3.86 12.86 9.21
CA ARG A 220 2.52 13.05 8.63
C ARG A 220 2.66 13.61 7.21
N ILE A 221 2.23 12.86 6.21
CA ILE A 221 2.27 13.29 4.81
C ILE A 221 1.02 14.06 4.39
N GLY A 222 -0.12 13.77 5.00
CA GLY A 222 -1.38 14.40 4.61
C GLY A 222 -2.54 14.17 5.57
N GLU A 223 -3.66 14.83 5.26
CA GLU A 223 -4.92 14.69 5.99
C GLU A 223 -6.12 14.72 5.05
N PHE A 224 -7.19 13.99 5.41
CA PHE A 224 -8.42 13.98 4.64
C PHE A 224 -9.23 15.24 4.93
N VAL A 225 -9.43 16.06 3.89
CA VAL A 225 -10.32 17.24 3.94
C VAL A 225 -11.77 16.87 3.63
N GLU A 226 -11.96 15.74 2.94
CA GLU A 226 -13.27 15.11 2.72
C GLU A 226 -13.12 13.62 3.07
N PHE A 227 -14.01 13.10 3.91
CA PHE A 227 -14.00 11.69 4.32
C PHE A 227 -14.59 10.79 3.22
N PRO A 228 -14.22 9.50 3.18
CA PRO A 228 -14.85 8.57 2.25
C PRO A 228 -16.34 8.38 2.56
N GLU A 229 -17.11 8.20 1.49
CA GLU A 229 -18.43 7.58 1.56
C GLU A 229 -18.28 6.06 1.71
N ILE A 230 -19.14 5.45 2.53
CA ILE A 230 -19.10 4.00 2.80
C ILE A 230 -20.43 3.39 2.38
N ASP A 231 -20.39 2.66 1.27
CA ASP A 231 -21.55 1.98 0.71
C ASP A 231 -21.62 0.53 1.18
N ALA A 232 -22.78 0.11 1.68
CA ALA A 232 -23.05 -1.32 1.88
C ALA A 232 -23.34 -1.98 0.53
N ARG A 233 -22.57 -3.01 0.19
CA ARG A 233 -22.74 -3.85 -1.00
C ARG A 233 -22.88 -5.32 -0.60
N PHE A 234 -23.21 -6.17 -1.56
CA PHE A 234 -23.19 -7.61 -1.36
C PHE A 234 -22.81 -8.34 -2.64
N LEU A 235 -22.27 -9.54 -2.47
CA LEU A 235 -22.05 -10.50 -3.54
C LEU A 235 -22.96 -11.72 -3.29
N GLU A 236 -23.58 -12.24 -4.33
CA GLU A 236 -24.37 -13.48 -4.25
C GLU A 236 -23.56 -14.64 -4.82
N ARG A 237 -23.56 -15.77 -4.08
CA ARG A 237 -22.94 -17.03 -4.50
C ARG A 237 -23.94 -17.90 -5.24
N ASP A 238 -23.41 -18.81 -6.06
CA ASP A 238 -24.19 -19.82 -6.78
C ASP A 238 -25.01 -20.73 -5.85
N ASP A 239 -24.62 -20.88 -4.58
CA ASP A 239 -25.36 -21.61 -3.55
C ASP A 239 -26.42 -20.75 -2.82
N GLY A 240 -26.71 -19.55 -3.33
CA GLY A 240 -27.68 -18.58 -2.78
C GLY A 240 -27.19 -17.82 -1.57
N LYS A 241 -25.93 -17.99 -1.16
CA LYS A 241 -25.37 -17.27 0.00
C LYS A 241 -25.01 -15.83 -0.39
N VAL A 242 -25.60 -14.88 0.32
CA VAL A 242 -25.26 -13.45 0.22
C VAL A 242 -24.08 -13.12 1.15
N VAL A 243 -23.08 -12.42 0.61
CA VAL A 243 -21.89 -11.96 1.32
C VAL A 243 -21.87 -10.43 1.31
N PRO A 244 -22.36 -9.76 2.37
CA PRO A 244 -22.28 -8.32 2.45
C PRO A 244 -20.84 -7.84 2.57
N TYR A 245 -20.54 -6.65 2.08
CA TYR A 245 -19.26 -5.97 2.31
C TYR A 245 -19.47 -4.45 2.25
N VAL A 246 -18.46 -3.70 2.68
CA VAL A 246 -18.49 -2.24 2.57
C VAL A 246 -17.50 -1.80 1.51
N ALA A 247 -17.95 -0.90 0.63
CA ALA A 247 -17.14 -0.26 -0.39
C ALA A 247 -16.82 1.18 0.03
N PHE A 248 -15.55 1.55 -0.07
CA PHE A 248 -15.11 2.92 0.15
C PHE A 248 -15.12 3.67 -1.18
N LYS A 249 -15.64 4.89 -1.18
CA LYS A 249 -15.71 5.78 -2.34
C LYS A 249 -15.43 7.21 -1.93
N GLU A 250 -15.16 8.06 -2.92
CA GLU A 250 -14.97 9.49 -2.73
C GLU A 250 -13.87 9.78 -1.68
N GLY A 251 -13.90 10.97 -1.10
CA GLY A 251 -12.91 11.43 -0.14
C GLY A 251 -11.72 12.09 -0.81
N LYS A 252 -11.06 12.95 -0.06
CA LYS A 252 -10.00 13.80 -0.58
C LYS A 252 -8.88 13.93 0.43
N LEU A 253 -7.78 13.24 0.16
CA LEU A 253 -6.53 13.40 0.88
C LEU A 253 -5.79 14.64 0.34
N ASN A 254 -5.36 15.52 1.23
CA ASN A 254 -4.48 16.63 0.88
C ASN A 254 -3.08 16.34 1.40
N ILE A 255 -2.07 16.49 0.55
CA ILE A 255 -0.67 16.45 0.99
C ILE A 255 -0.40 17.73 1.79
N THR A 256 0.11 17.59 3.01
CA THR A 256 0.35 18.71 3.95
C THR A 256 1.83 18.91 4.27
N THR A 257 2.70 18.17 3.59
CA THR A 257 4.16 18.25 3.75
C THR A 257 4.82 18.57 2.40
N THR A 258 6.11 18.88 2.45
CA THR A 258 6.99 19.05 1.30
C THR A 258 7.46 17.67 0.86
N LEU A 259 7.17 17.26 -0.37
CA LEU A 259 7.44 15.91 -0.86
C LEU A 259 8.93 15.68 -1.18
N GLU A 260 9.66 16.76 -1.45
CA GLU A 260 11.10 16.84 -1.64
C GLU A 260 11.86 16.31 -0.42
N ASN A 261 11.30 16.42 0.79
CA ASN A 261 11.90 15.84 2.00
C ASN A 261 12.00 14.31 1.96
N PHE A 262 11.24 13.66 1.07
CA PHE A 262 11.22 12.21 0.92
C PHE A 262 11.80 11.78 -0.43
N PHE A 263 11.57 12.53 -1.50
CA PHE A 263 11.83 12.10 -2.87
C PHE A 263 13.06 12.77 -3.54
N GLU A 264 13.85 13.56 -2.79
CA GLU A 264 15.15 14.13 -3.21
C GLU A 264 16.27 13.77 -2.22
#